data_AF-Q9ZAP3-F1
#
_entry.id   AF-Q9ZAP3-F1
#
_cell.length_a   1.000
_cell.length_b   1.000
_cell.length_c   1.000
_cell.angle_alpha   90.00
_cell.angle_beta   90.00
_cell.angle_gamma   90.00
#
_symmetry.space_group_name_H-M   'P 1'
#
loop_
_entity.id
_entity.type
_entity.pdbx_description
1 polymer ?
#
loop_
_entity_poly.entity_id
_entity_poly.type
_entity_poly.pdbx_seq_one_letter_code
_entity_poly.pdbx_strand_id
1 'polypeptide(L)'
;MFKTKKFKEIELENELLKNKIENASFSPDRFINKIKDLIESNDFSSVKYLIKTLTDYLTLKEATHCLLRNNTHSTDKNDMLLWTIYGLYRNFDVKTIDCDLKFSINELNLILNTWNEDRIVSNIKGINSTNILYPCNNIRNYYIYPLDIVICGGGNHSQFSAKLKL
;
A
#
# COMPACT_ATOMS: atom_id res chain seq x y z
N MET A 1 -3.82 1.81 -39.34
CA MET A 1 -5.23 1.73 -38.89
C MET A 1 -5.49 0.69 -37.78
N PHE A 2 -4.63 -0.30 -37.56
CA PHE A 2 -4.82 -1.34 -36.52
C PHE A 2 -4.45 -0.94 -35.07
N LYS A 3 -3.54 0.03 -34.87
CA LYS A 3 -3.13 0.47 -33.52
C LYS A 3 -4.29 1.13 -32.75
N THR A 4 -5.15 1.89 -33.42
CA THR A 4 -6.22 2.69 -32.79
C THR A 4 -7.36 1.85 -32.20
N LYS A 5 -7.65 0.66 -32.74
CA LYS A 5 -8.71 -0.21 -32.22
C LYS A 5 -8.30 -0.87 -30.91
N LYS A 6 -7.06 -1.37 -30.84
CA LYS A 6 -6.49 -2.00 -29.65
C LYS A 6 -6.32 -1.00 -28.49
N PHE A 7 -5.99 0.26 -28.78
CA PHE A 7 -5.92 1.33 -27.77
C PHE A 7 -7.30 1.64 -27.16
N LYS A 8 -8.36 1.70 -27.98
CA LYS A 8 -9.73 1.93 -27.50
C LYS A 8 -10.28 0.77 -26.67
N GLU A 9 -9.93 -0.47 -27.03
CA GLU A 9 -10.26 -1.66 -26.24
C GLU A 9 -9.58 -1.61 -24.86
N ILE A 10 -8.30 -1.21 -24.80
CA ILE A 10 -7.57 -1.01 -23.54
C ILE A 10 -8.17 0.12 -22.70
N GLU A 11 -8.56 1.26 -23.32
CA GLU A 11 -9.25 2.35 -22.60
C GLU A 11 -10.57 1.89 -21.98
N LEU A 12 -11.38 1.12 -22.72
CA LEU A 12 -12.65 0.60 -22.24
C LEU A 12 -12.47 -0.43 -21.11
N GLU A 13 -11.49 -1.34 -21.24
CA GLU A 13 -11.14 -2.29 -20.18
C GLU A 13 -10.66 -1.56 -18.92
N ASN A 14 -9.87 -0.50 -19.07
CA ASN A 14 -9.43 0.33 -17.95
C ASN A 14 -10.58 1.08 -17.29
N GLU A 15 -11.55 1.62 -18.04
CA GLU A 15 -12.74 2.24 -17.45
C GLU A 15 -13.62 1.24 -16.72
N LEU A 16 -13.83 0.04 -17.27
CA LEU A 16 -14.59 -1.02 -16.62
C LEU A 16 -13.90 -1.51 -15.35
N LEU A 17 -12.59 -1.67 -15.38
CA LEU A 17 -11.79 -2.06 -14.22
C LEU A 17 -11.81 -0.96 -13.15
N LYS A 18 -11.66 0.31 -13.55
CA LYS A 18 -11.74 1.47 -12.67
C LYS A 18 -13.11 1.52 -11.98
N ASN A 19 -14.20 1.37 -12.74
CA ASN A 19 -15.55 1.28 -12.18
C ASN A 19 -15.71 0.08 -11.24
N LYS A 20 -15.17 -1.09 -11.56
CA LYS A 20 -15.22 -2.26 -10.65
C LYS A 20 -14.43 -2.02 -9.37
N ILE A 21 -13.27 -1.38 -9.44
CA ILE A 21 -12.43 -1.08 -8.28
C ILE A 21 -13.06 0.03 -7.42
N GLU A 22 -13.64 1.05 -8.05
CA GLU A 22 -14.34 2.15 -7.36
C GLU A 22 -15.62 1.63 -6.67
N ASN A 23 -16.32 0.67 -7.27
CA ASN A 23 -17.54 0.08 -6.71
C ASN A 23 -17.31 -1.16 -5.82
N ALA A 24 -16.12 -1.77 -5.86
CA ALA A 24 -15.71 -2.78 -4.88
C ALA A 24 -15.42 -2.07 -3.56
N SER A 25 -16.46 -1.89 -2.75
CA SER A 25 -16.30 -1.29 -1.42
C SER A 25 -15.42 -2.21 -0.56
N PHE A 26 -14.17 -1.79 -0.37
CA PHE A 26 -13.35 -2.36 0.69
C PHE A 26 -14.05 -2.04 2.01
N SER A 27 -14.38 -3.08 2.78
CA SER A 27 -14.93 -2.96 4.13
C SER A 27 -13.83 -3.30 5.13
N PRO A 28 -13.28 -2.29 5.85
CA PRO A 28 -12.30 -2.52 6.90
C PRO A 28 -12.80 -3.51 7.96
N ASP A 29 -14.07 -3.41 8.36
CA ASP A 29 -14.66 -4.26 9.40
C ASP A 29 -14.71 -5.73 8.98
N ARG A 30 -15.09 -6.02 7.73
CA ARG A 30 -15.10 -7.39 7.21
C ARG A 30 -13.69 -8.00 7.21
N PHE A 31 -12.70 -7.19 6.86
CA PHE A 31 -11.30 -7.61 6.86
C PHE A 31 -10.79 -7.89 8.28
N ILE A 32 -11.07 -6.99 9.23
CA ILE A 32 -10.68 -7.13 10.64
C ILE A 32 -11.31 -8.38 11.25
N ASN A 33 -12.62 -8.62 11.01
CA ASN A 33 -13.29 -9.81 11.52
C ASN A 33 -12.67 -11.08 10.94
N LYS A 34 -12.30 -11.09 9.64
CA LYS A 34 -11.63 -12.25 9.05
C LYS A 34 -10.26 -12.51 9.68
N ILE A 35 -9.49 -11.48 10.02
CA ILE A 35 -8.24 -11.64 10.76
C ILE A 35 -8.51 -12.22 12.15
N LYS A 36 -9.51 -11.71 12.87
CA LYS A 36 -9.88 -12.24 14.19
C LYS A 36 -10.22 -13.73 14.12
N ASP A 37 -11.09 -14.13 13.19
CA ASP A 37 -11.46 -15.54 12.98
C ASP A 37 -10.23 -16.45 12.77
N LEU A 38 -9.25 -15.97 11.99
CA LEU A 38 -8.02 -16.71 11.70
C LEU A 38 -7.06 -16.76 12.89
N ILE A 39 -7.02 -15.71 13.71
CA ILE A 39 -6.23 -15.69 14.94
C ILE A 39 -6.84 -16.66 15.97
N GLU A 40 -8.16 -16.66 16.13
CA GLU A 40 -8.89 -17.56 17.03
C GLU A 40 -8.72 -19.04 16.61
N SER A 41 -8.60 -19.30 15.30
CA SER A 41 -8.31 -20.64 14.79
C SER A 41 -6.82 -21.03 14.76
N ASN A 42 -5.92 -20.16 15.24
CA ASN A 42 -4.46 -20.31 15.19
C ASN A 42 -3.87 -20.44 13.77
N ASP A 43 -4.56 -19.97 12.73
CA ASP A 43 -4.06 -19.96 11.35
C ASP A 43 -3.26 -18.69 11.03
N PHE A 44 -2.12 -18.55 11.69
CA PHE A 44 -1.23 -17.40 11.53
C PHE A 44 -0.61 -17.29 10.13
N SER A 45 -0.52 -18.40 9.38
CA SER A 45 -0.05 -18.38 8.00
C SER A 45 -1.04 -17.62 7.12
N SER A 46 -2.34 -17.94 7.23
CA SER A 46 -3.39 -17.22 6.51
C SER A 46 -3.49 -15.75 6.94
N VAL A 47 -3.31 -15.44 8.23
CA VAL A 47 -3.22 -14.05 8.72
C VAL A 47 -2.13 -13.28 7.97
N LYS A 48 -0.92 -13.85 7.87
CA LYS A 48 0.21 -13.23 7.17
C LYS A 48 -0.09 -12.96 5.69
N TYR A 49 -0.68 -13.93 4.99
CA TYR A 49 -1.07 -13.75 3.59
C TYR A 49 -2.17 -12.70 3.40
N LEU A 50 -3.14 -12.66 4.32
CA LEU A 50 -4.25 -11.72 4.26
C LEU A 50 -3.77 -10.29 4.51
N ILE A 51 -2.89 -10.08 5.48
CA ILE A 51 -2.22 -8.80 5.74
C ILE A 51 -1.40 -8.37 4.52
N LYS A 52 -0.58 -9.27 3.96
CA LYS A 52 0.20 -8.97 2.74
C LYS A 52 -0.70 -8.50 1.60
N THR A 53 -1.76 -9.27 1.31
CA THR A 53 -2.73 -8.95 0.26
C THR A 53 -3.34 -7.57 0.45
N LEU A 54 -3.70 -7.22 1.69
CA LEU A 54 -4.23 -5.90 2.00
C LEU A 54 -3.19 -4.79 1.75
N THR A 55 -1.99 -4.94 2.30
CA THR A 55 -0.95 -3.90 2.19
C THR A 55 -0.53 -3.67 0.74
N ASP A 56 -0.45 -4.72 -0.07
CA ASP A 56 -0.17 -4.61 -1.51
C ASP A 56 -1.33 -3.93 -2.24
N TYR A 57 -2.59 -4.30 -1.97
CA TYR A 57 -3.77 -3.64 -2.56
C TYR A 57 -3.80 -2.13 -2.24
N LEU A 58 -3.62 -1.77 -0.97
CA LEU A 58 -3.67 -0.37 -0.53
C LEU A 58 -2.54 0.46 -1.16
N THR A 59 -1.32 -0.09 -1.17
CA THR A 59 -0.15 0.54 -1.79
C THR A 59 -0.36 0.76 -3.30
N LEU A 60 -0.85 -0.26 -4.02
CA LEU A 60 -1.12 -0.16 -5.46
C LEU A 60 -2.27 0.80 -5.78
N LYS A 61 -3.33 0.78 -4.97
CA LYS A 61 -4.46 1.70 -5.10
C LYS A 61 -3.98 3.14 -4.99
N GLU A 62 -3.14 3.44 -4.01
CA GLU A 62 -2.62 4.80 -3.80
C GLU A 62 -1.67 5.23 -4.93
N ALA A 63 -0.79 4.36 -5.38
CA ALA A 63 0.06 4.66 -6.53
C ALA A 63 -0.75 4.90 -7.81
N THR A 64 -1.76 4.06 -8.09
CA THR A 64 -2.66 4.22 -9.24
C THR A 64 -3.41 5.54 -9.16
N HIS A 65 -3.94 5.84 -7.98
CA HIS A 65 -4.58 7.11 -7.68
C HIS A 65 -3.69 8.32 -7.92
N CYS A 66 -2.42 8.25 -7.53
CA CYS A 66 -1.43 9.30 -7.75
C CYS A 66 -1.17 9.49 -9.25
N LEU A 67 -0.93 8.40 -9.97
CA LEU A 67 -0.65 8.41 -11.42
C LEU A 67 -1.81 8.92 -12.29
N LEU A 68 -3.05 8.83 -11.79
CA LEU A 68 -4.24 9.24 -12.55
C LEU A 68 -4.70 10.69 -12.24
N ARG A 69 -4.11 11.38 -11.25
CA ARG A 69 -4.62 12.67 -10.74
C ARG A 69 -3.83 13.92 -11.14
N ASN A 70 -2.84 13.86 -12.03
CA ASN A 70 -2.07 15.03 -12.50
C ASN A 70 -1.67 16.00 -11.35
N ASN A 71 -0.90 15.50 -10.37
CA ASN A 71 -0.23 16.31 -9.34
C ASN A 71 -1.10 17.10 -8.33
N THR A 72 -2.34 16.70 -8.04
CA THR A 72 -3.00 17.22 -6.83
C THR A 72 -2.47 16.48 -5.60
N HIS A 73 -1.73 17.17 -4.73
CA HIS A 73 -1.38 16.71 -3.38
C HIS A 73 -2.67 16.37 -2.62
N SER A 74 -3.16 15.13 -2.74
CA SER A 74 -4.42 14.78 -2.07
C SER A 74 -4.14 14.48 -0.61
N THR A 75 -4.48 15.46 0.24
CA THR A 75 -4.68 15.30 1.68
C THR A 75 -5.81 14.30 2.02
N ASP A 76 -6.63 13.92 1.04
CA ASP A 76 -7.90 13.17 1.22
C ASP A 76 -7.81 11.64 1.30
N LYS A 77 -6.62 11.01 1.22
CA LYS A 77 -6.54 9.54 1.04
C LYS A 77 -5.97 8.75 2.19
N ASN A 78 -5.54 9.44 3.25
CA ASN A 78 -5.16 8.77 4.48
C ASN A 78 -6.37 8.15 5.18
N ASP A 79 -7.61 8.58 4.93
CA ASP A 79 -8.74 8.16 5.75
C ASP A 79 -8.99 6.65 5.71
N MET A 80 -9.20 6.01 4.55
CA MET A 80 -9.51 4.56 4.55
C MET A 80 -8.36 3.71 5.12
N LEU A 81 -7.12 4.12 4.86
CA LEU A 81 -5.90 3.48 5.32
C LEU A 81 -5.74 3.62 6.84
N LEU A 82 -5.82 4.86 7.32
CA LEU A 82 -5.78 5.25 8.72
C LEU A 82 -6.95 4.63 9.48
N TRP A 83 -8.17 4.58 8.93
CA TRP A 83 -9.34 3.92 9.52
C TRP A 83 -9.17 2.40 9.60
N THR A 84 -8.59 1.77 8.58
CA THR A 84 -8.32 0.32 8.62
C THR A 84 -7.26 -0.01 9.67
N ILE A 85 -6.18 0.77 9.70
CA ILE A 85 -5.13 0.68 10.72
C ILE A 85 -5.66 1.03 12.11
N TYR A 86 -6.51 2.04 12.24
CA TYR A 86 -7.13 2.45 13.50
C TYR A 86 -8.10 1.38 13.98
N GLY A 87 -8.83 0.75 13.06
CA GLY A 87 -9.62 -0.45 13.34
C GLY A 87 -8.75 -1.59 13.85
N LEU A 88 -7.60 -1.86 13.23
CA LEU A 88 -6.64 -2.85 13.72
C LEU A 88 -6.08 -2.43 15.11
N TYR A 89 -5.65 -1.19 15.28
CA TYR A 89 -5.07 -0.63 16.51
C TYR A 89 -6.06 -0.63 17.69
N ARG A 90 -7.35 -0.41 17.45
CA ARG A 90 -8.39 -0.47 18.51
C ARG A 90 -8.76 -1.89 18.90
N ASN A 91 -8.57 -2.86 18.01
CA ASN A 91 -9.00 -4.24 18.22
C ASN A 91 -7.85 -5.16 18.69
N PHE A 92 -6.60 -4.74 18.51
CA PHE A 92 -5.41 -5.44 18.96
C PHE A 92 -4.67 -4.52 19.94
N ASP A 93 -4.18 -5.02 21.08
CA ASP A 93 -3.38 -4.25 22.05
C ASP A 93 -2.00 -3.91 21.48
N VAL A 94 -2.00 -3.06 20.44
CA VAL A 94 -0.84 -2.69 19.64
C VAL A 94 -0.02 -1.66 20.41
N LYS A 95 1.28 -1.94 20.56
CA LYS A 95 2.27 -0.99 21.09
C LYS A 95 3.10 -0.44 19.95
N THR A 96 3.25 0.88 19.88
CA THR A 96 4.23 1.51 19.01
C THR A 96 5.61 1.42 19.65
N ILE A 97 6.61 1.00 18.88
CA ILE A 97 8.00 0.96 19.32
C ILE A 97 8.77 1.94 18.46
N ASP A 98 9.31 2.98 19.08
CA ASP A 98 10.22 3.91 18.42
C ASP A 98 11.62 3.29 18.40
N CYS A 99 12.06 2.85 17.23
CA CYS A 99 13.35 2.18 17.08
C CYS A 99 13.88 2.30 15.64
N ASP A 100 15.20 2.41 15.52
CA ASP A 100 15.92 2.44 14.23
C ASP A 100 15.97 1.04 13.61
N LEU A 101 14.81 0.57 13.15
CA LEU A 101 14.72 -0.71 12.46
C LEU A 101 15.16 -0.55 11.01
N LYS A 102 16.19 -1.31 10.64
CA LYS A 102 16.63 -1.48 9.25
C LYS A 102 16.08 -2.80 8.73
N PHE A 103 15.16 -2.72 7.78
CA PHE A 103 14.62 -3.89 7.11
C PHE A 103 14.83 -3.78 5.61
N SER A 104 14.98 -4.93 4.96
CA SER A 104 14.80 -4.99 3.51
C SER A 104 13.34 -4.69 3.20
N ILE A 105 13.11 -3.92 2.14
CA ILE A 105 11.76 -3.54 1.73
C ILE A 105 10.87 -4.74 1.38
N ASN A 106 11.49 -5.90 1.14
CA ASN A 106 10.85 -7.14 0.73
C ASN A 106 10.49 -8.06 1.91
N GLU A 107 10.98 -7.74 3.11
CA GLU A 107 10.77 -8.57 4.31
C GLU A 107 9.47 -8.23 5.05
N LEU A 108 8.87 -7.07 4.77
CA LEU A 108 7.75 -6.53 5.53
C LEU A 108 6.52 -6.22 4.68
N ASN A 109 5.36 -6.21 5.35
CA ASN A 109 4.11 -5.76 4.74
C ASN A 109 4.08 -4.23 4.80
N LEU A 110 4.18 -3.59 3.64
CA LEU A 110 4.37 -2.15 3.55
C LEU A 110 3.13 -1.48 3.00
N ILE A 111 2.75 -0.42 3.70
CA ILE A 111 1.80 0.58 3.24
C ILE A 111 2.61 1.79 2.83
N LEU A 112 2.69 2.04 1.52
CA LEU A 112 3.42 3.16 0.94
C LEU A 112 2.43 4.23 0.47
N ASN A 113 2.83 5.49 0.58
CA ASN A 113 1.98 6.65 0.37
C ASN A 113 2.64 7.55 -0.67
N THR A 114 2.60 7.09 -1.92
CA THR A 114 3.19 7.82 -3.03
C THR A 114 2.29 8.97 -3.47
N TRP A 115 2.83 10.18 -3.51
CA TRP A 115 2.06 11.40 -3.77
C TRP A 115 2.54 12.23 -4.98
N ASN A 116 3.53 11.74 -5.74
CA ASN A 116 4.10 12.45 -6.88
C ASN A 116 4.37 11.49 -8.04
N GLU A 117 3.67 11.71 -9.15
CA GLU A 117 3.70 10.83 -10.32
C GLU A 117 5.07 10.79 -11.00
N ASP A 118 5.71 11.95 -11.17
CA ASP A 118 7.03 12.07 -11.79
C ASP A 118 8.08 11.30 -10.99
N ARG A 119 7.99 11.36 -9.66
CA ARG A 119 8.86 10.61 -8.76
C ARG A 119 8.62 9.11 -8.85
N ILE A 120 7.35 8.67 -8.93
CA ILE A 120 7.04 7.24 -9.16
C ILE A 120 7.68 6.79 -10.48
N VAL A 121 7.41 7.49 -11.57
CA VAL A 121 7.88 7.10 -12.91
C VAL A 121 9.41 7.13 -13.01
N SER A 122 10.04 8.20 -12.51
CA SER A 122 11.50 8.33 -12.49
C SER A 122 12.17 7.23 -11.67
N ASN A 123 11.62 6.92 -10.49
CA ASN A 123 12.18 5.90 -9.62
C ASN A 123 11.96 4.48 -10.18
N ILE A 124 10.83 4.19 -10.82
CA ILE A 124 10.64 2.91 -11.52
C ILE A 124 11.73 2.72 -12.59
N LYS A 125 12.12 3.78 -13.30
CA LYS A 125 13.20 3.70 -14.29
C LYS A 125 14.58 3.56 -13.63
N GLY A 126 14.88 4.39 -12.63
CA GLY A 126 16.24 4.60 -12.14
C GLY A 126 16.66 3.82 -10.88
N ILE A 127 15.73 3.33 -10.05
CA ILE A 127 16.07 2.76 -8.73
C ILE A 127 16.31 1.26 -8.78
N ASN A 128 17.34 0.81 -8.06
CA ASN A 128 17.69 -0.59 -7.82
C ASN A 128 16.72 -1.24 -6.79
N SER A 129 16.41 -2.53 -6.96
CA SER A 129 15.59 -3.34 -6.03
C SER A 129 16.17 -3.50 -4.62
N THR A 130 17.43 -3.12 -4.37
CA THR A 130 18.09 -3.20 -3.05
C THR A 130 17.83 -2.00 -2.13
N ASN A 131 16.69 -1.34 -2.25
CA ASN A 131 16.37 -0.20 -1.40
C ASN A 131 16.04 -0.66 0.04
N ILE A 132 16.48 0.11 1.03
CA ILE A 132 16.24 -0.18 2.45
C ILE A 132 15.17 0.76 3.02
N LEU A 133 14.46 0.27 4.04
CA LEU A 133 13.65 1.15 4.87
C LEU A 133 14.58 1.91 5.81
N TYR A 134 14.71 3.22 5.59
CA TYR A 134 15.48 4.11 6.45
C TYR A 134 14.68 5.40 6.69
N PRO A 135 14.41 5.80 7.94
CA PRO A 135 13.79 7.09 8.23
C PRO A 135 14.75 8.21 7.82
N CYS A 136 14.24 9.26 7.19
CA CYS A 136 15.01 10.46 6.88
C CYS A 136 14.10 11.69 6.97
N ASN A 137 14.63 12.90 6.76
CA ASN A 137 13.93 14.16 7.04
C ASN A 137 12.51 14.26 6.41
N ASN A 138 12.25 13.53 5.32
CA ASN A 138 10.97 13.50 4.63
C ASN A 138 10.29 12.11 4.60
N ILE A 139 10.79 11.10 5.31
CA ILE A 139 10.22 9.74 5.37
C ILE A 139 10.10 9.29 6.83
N ARG A 140 8.90 8.92 7.25
CA ARG A 140 8.60 8.38 8.58
C ARG A 140 8.01 7.00 8.44
N ASN A 141 8.50 6.02 9.21
CA ASN A 141 8.00 4.64 9.17
C ASN A 141 7.45 4.27 10.54
N TYR A 142 6.22 3.76 10.58
CA TYR A 142 5.58 3.29 11.81
C TYR A 142 5.39 1.79 11.74
N TYR A 143 6.10 1.04 12.57
CA TYR A 143 5.95 -0.40 12.68
C TYR A 143 4.82 -0.75 13.65
N ILE A 144 3.91 -1.62 13.20
CA ILE A 144 2.73 -2.06 13.94
C ILE A 144 2.94 -3.50 14.38
N TYR A 145 3.29 -3.67 15.64
CA TYR A 145 3.39 -4.97 16.31
C TYR A 145 2.02 -5.42 16.87
N PRO A 146 1.64 -6.70 16.81
CA PRO A 146 2.35 -7.85 16.24
C PRO A 146 1.98 -8.15 14.77
N LEU A 147 1.38 -7.19 14.05
CA LEU A 147 0.83 -7.44 12.72
C LEU A 147 1.88 -7.45 11.59
N ASP A 148 3.13 -7.11 11.89
CA ASP A 148 4.23 -6.99 10.91
C ASP A 148 3.89 -6.05 9.74
N ILE A 149 3.19 -4.95 10.04
CA ILE A 149 2.86 -3.89 9.07
C ILE A 149 3.75 -2.68 9.34
N VAL A 150 4.32 -2.11 8.29
CA VAL A 150 4.95 -0.78 8.34
C VAL A 150 4.16 0.20 7.51
N ILE A 151 3.80 1.32 8.14
CA ILE A 151 3.20 2.47 7.47
C ILE A 151 4.30 3.48 7.19
N CYS A 152 4.55 3.73 5.91
CA CYS A 152 5.50 4.72 5.48
C CYS A 152 4.75 6.02 5.15
N GLY A 153 5.00 7.07 5.93
CA GLY A 153 4.58 8.44 5.65
C GLY A 153 5.68 9.24 4.95
N GLY A 154 5.28 10.22 4.13
CA GLY A 154 6.20 11.14 3.47
C GLY A 154 6.64 10.69 2.07
N GLY A 155 7.84 11.09 1.63
CA GLY A 155 8.37 10.93 0.26
C GLY A 155 8.90 9.53 -0.07
N ASN A 156 8.07 8.49 0.06
CA ASN A 156 8.47 7.08 -0.06
C ASN A 156 8.39 6.48 -1.48
N HIS A 157 8.45 7.30 -2.53
CA HIS A 157 8.36 6.80 -3.93
C HIS A 157 9.48 5.84 -4.29
N SER A 158 10.68 6.02 -3.73
CA SER A 158 11.82 5.14 -3.98
C SER A 158 11.62 3.76 -3.39
N GLN A 159 10.95 3.69 -2.24
CA GLN A 159 10.56 2.46 -1.59
C GLN A 159 9.49 1.76 -2.45
N PHE A 160 8.48 2.50 -2.92
CA PHE A 160 7.47 1.94 -3.82
C PHE A 160 8.07 1.30 -5.07
N SER A 161 8.97 2.00 -5.76
CA SER A 161 9.61 1.46 -6.96
C SER A 161 10.47 0.22 -6.68
N ALA A 162 11.15 0.16 -5.54
CA ALA A 162 11.94 -1.01 -5.18
C ALA A 162 11.04 -2.24 -4.89
N LYS A 163 9.90 -2.05 -4.23
CA LYS A 163 8.91 -3.10 -3.97
C LYS A 163 8.28 -3.66 -5.26
N LEU A 164 8.15 -2.85 -6.31
CA LEU A 164 7.61 -3.28 -7.61
C LEU A 164 8.59 -4.06 -8.50
N LYS A 165 9.91 -3.89 -8.33
CA LYS A 165 10.93 -4.47 -9.21
C LYS A 165 11.25 -5.94 -8.96
N LEU A 166 10.44 -6.62 -8.15
CA LEU A 166 10.57 -8.05 -7.86
C LEU A 166 9.85 -8.91 -8.90
#